data_AF-A0A086Z072-F1
#
_entry.id   AF-A0A086Z072-F1
#
_cell.length_a   1.000
_cell.length_b   1.000
_cell.length_c   1.000
_cell.angle_alpha   90.00
_cell.angle_beta   90.00
_cell.angle_gamma   90.00
#
_symmetry.space_group_name_H-M   'P 1'
#
loop_
_entity.id
_entity.type
_entity.pdbx_description
1 polymer ?
#
loop_
_entity_poly.entity_id
_entity_poly.type
_entity_poly.pdbx_seq_one_letter_code
_entity_poly.pdbx_strand_id
1 'polypeptide(L)'
;MARNAHPEETVQKILDVATDLFIRQGYDETSMQDIINHLGGLSKGAIYHHFASKEDLFDAVVNRIFAQVSPQKAARWQEQTELSAGRGKRATSGEDAPNGLEILQEEHDPTIVGPQLAAIEPIMRSFNPEKNPKLIGLQFLGLMRSARTVMSGVFARGDEDGSMQVKHPQQVAELQMLLANMWMYPLFTSGSSQELRARVEVYLTAMKALGAPVEDRGLADLIASYGSDAGRAEQTAEPQPSEEDQSRKRQRQSRQGKPTKRPKSQRR
;
A
#
# COMPACT_ATOMS: atom_id res chain seq x y z
N MET A 1 -24.39 -35.53 -8.96
CA MET A 1 -24.10 -34.16 -8.47
C MET A 1 -23.58 -34.29 -7.05
N ALA A 2 -22.27 -34.16 -6.84
CA ALA A 2 -21.68 -34.24 -5.51
C ALA A 2 -22.00 -32.96 -4.75
N ARG A 3 -22.74 -33.09 -3.64
CA ARG A 3 -22.94 -32.05 -2.65
C ARG A 3 -21.56 -31.87 -1.98
N ASN A 4 -20.89 -30.72 -2.16
CA ASN A 4 -19.56 -30.51 -1.57
C ASN A 4 -19.64 -30.72 -0.05
N ALA A 5 -19.01 -31.79 0.44
CA ALA A 5 -19.02 -32.16 1.85
C ALA A 5 -18.17 -31.21 2.74
N HIS A 6 -17.38 -30.33 2.11
CA HIS A 6 -16.49 -29.37 2.77
C HIS A 6 -16.59 -27.99 2.10
N PRO A 7 -17.54 -27.14 2.51
CA PRO A 7 -17.71 -25.79 1.95
C PRO A 7 -16.47 -24.91 2.16
N GLU A 8 -15.76 -25.06 3.28
CA GLU A 8 -14.53 -24.31 3.56
C GLU A 8 -13.38 -24.67 2.60
N GLU A 9 -13.16 -25.96 2.32
CA GLU A 9 -12.18 -26.41 1.32
C GLU A 9 -12.52 -25.90 -0.09
N THR A 10 -13.81 -25.80 -0.40
CA THR A 10 -14.28 -25.25 -1.68
C THR A 10 -13.92 -23.77 -1.79
N VAL A 11 -14.18 -22.99 -0.74
CA VAL A 11 -13.83 -21.57 -0.69
C VAL A 11 -12.32 -21.37 -0.83
N GLN A 12 -11.50 -22.14 -0.11
CA GLN A 12 -10.04 -22.03 -0.22
C GLN A 12 -9.55 -22.30 -1.64
N LYS A 13 -10.06 -23.34 -2.31
CA LYS A 13 -9.71 -23.63 -3.71
C LYS A 13 -10.10 -22.50 -4.64
N ILE A 14 -11.30 -21.92 -4.48
CA ILE A 14 -11.74 -20.78 -5.28
C ILE A 14 -10.79 -19.59 -5.09
N LEU A 15 -10.45 -19.27 -3.84
CA LEU A 15 -9.54 -18.19 -3.52
C LEU A 15 -8.12 -18.44 -4.04
N ASP A 16 -7.61 -19.68 -4.00
CA ASP A 16 -6.29 -20.04 -4.55
C ASP A 16 -6.22 -19.77 -6.06
N VAL A 17 -7.20 -20.26 -6.81
CA VAL A 17 -7.27 -20.07 -8.27
C VAL A 17 -7.46 -18.60 -8.64
N ALA A 18 -8.35 -17.90 -7.93
CA ALA A 18 -8.57 -16.48 -8.17
C ALA A 18 -7.31 -15.64 -7.89
N THR A 19 -6.60 -15.94 -6.79
CA THR A 19 -5.34 -15.27 -6.44
C THR A 19 -4.29 -15.46 -7.53
N ASP A 20 -4.08 -16.69 -8.01
CA ASP A 20 -3.12 -16.98 -9.08
C ASP A 20 -3.46 -16.24 -10.38
N LEU A 21 -4.74 -16.24 -10.78
CA LEU A 21 -5.18 -15.55 -11.99
C LEU A 21 -5.05 -14.03 -11.87
N PHE A 22 -5.48 -13.44 -10.75
CA PHE A 22 -5.34 -12.00 -10.52
C PHE A 22 -3.87 -11.53 -10.49
N ILE A 23 -2.96 -12.33 -9.93
CA ILE A 23 -1.52 -12.00 -9.93
C ILE A 23 -0.92 -12.12 -11.35
N ARG A 24 -1.29 -13.15 -12.12
CA ARG A 24 -0.68 -13.41 -13.43
C ARG A 24 -1.26 -12.55 -14.55
N GLN A 25 -2.57 -12.32 -14.54
CA GLN A 25 -3.30 -11.67 -15.63
C GLN A 25 -3.77 -10.26 -15.25
N GLY A 26 -3.80 -9.94 -13.96
CA GLY A 26 -4.45 -8.73 -13.45
C GLY A 26 -5.95 -8.93 -13.20
N TYR A 27 -6.52 -8.00 -12.44
CA TYR A 27 -7.96 -7.99 -12.15
C TYR A 27 -8.81 -7.80 -13.41
N ASP A 28 -8.38 -6.90 -14.31
CA ASP A 28 -9.17 -6.47 -15.47
C ASP A 28 -9.36 -7.58 -16.50
N GLU A 29 -8.28 -8.32 -16.78
CA GLU A 29 -8.26 -9.38 -17.79
C GLU A 29 -8.80 -10.72 -17.26
N THR A 30 -9.01 -10.86 -15.94
CA THR A 30 -9.58 -12.07 -15.35
C THR A 30 -11.11 -11.98 -15.29
N SER A 31 -11.82 -12.95 -15.86
CA SER A 31 -13.27 -13.08 -15.71
C SER A 31 -13.67 -14.16 -14.69
N MET A 32 -14.91 -14.09 -14.20
CA MET A 32 -15.48 -15.20 -13.40
C MET A 32 -15.48 -16.52 -14.16
N GLN A 33 -15.63 -16.49 -15.49
CA GLN A 33 -15.63 -17.70 -16.30
C GLN A 33 -14.24 -18.33 -16.37
N ASP A 34 -13.17 -17.53 -16.42
CA ASP A 34 -11.79 -18.03 -16.40
C ASP A 34 -11.50 -18.77 -15.09
N ILE A 35 -11.93 -18.19 -13.96
CA ILE A 35 -11.80 -18.80 -12.64
C ILE A 35 -12.56 -20.14 -12.58
N ILE A 36 -13.81 -20.18 -13.07
CA ILE A 36 -14.61 -21.41 -13.15
C ILE A 36 -13.91 -22.48 -13.98
N ASN A 37 -13.33 -22.10 -15.12
CA ASN A 37 -12.65 -23.02 -16.03
C ASN A 37 -11.40 -23.64 -15.39
N HIS A 38 -10.63 -22.86 -14.62
CA HIS A 38 -9.42 -23.34 -13.95
C HIS A 38 -9.70 -24.22 -12.72
N LEU A 39 -10.87 -24.08 -12.08
CA LEU A 39 -11.21 -24.84 -10.87
C LEU A 39 -11.48 -26.33 -11.13
N GLY A 40 -11.88 -26.72 -12.34
CA GLY A 40 -12.08 -28.12 -12.73
C GLY A 40 -13.06 -28.91 -11.84
N GLY A 41 -14.32 -29.06 -12.26
CA GLY A 41 -15.27 -29.95 -11.59
C GLY A 41 -16.17 -29.31 -10.53
N LEU A 42 -16.03 -28.00 -10.25
CA LEU A 42 -17.04 -27.22 -9.54
C LEU A 42 -18.08 -26.68 -10.53
N SER A 43 -19.36 -26.76 -10.15
CA SER A 43 -20.42 -26.14 -10.95
C SER A 43 -20.38 -24.61 -10.83
N LYS A 44 -20.78 -23.90 -11.88
CA LYS A 44 -20.96 -22.44 -11.85
C LYS A 44 -21.81 -22.02 -10.64
N GLY A 45 -22.93 -22.71 -10.38
CA GLY A 45 -23.79 -22.43 -9.24
C GLY A 45 -23.10 -22.56 -7.88
N ALA A 46 -22.15 -23.49 -7.72
CA ALA A 46 -21.39 -23.64 -6.48
C ALA A 46 -20.47 -22.44 -6.21
N ILE A 47 -19.87 -21.86 -7.25
CA ILE A 47 -18.99 -20.69 -7.11
C ILE A 47 -19.82 -19.44 -6.81
N TYR A 48 -20.92 -19.22 -7.56
CA TYR A 48 -21.82 -18.08 -7.34
C TYR A 48 -22.59 -18.16 -6.01
N HIS A 49 -22.71 -19.34 -5.41
CA HIS A 49 -23.24 -19.49 -4.06
C HIS A 49 -22.30 -18.87 -2.99
N HIS A 50 -20.98 -18.90 -3.22
CA HIS A 50 -19.99 -18.33 -2.31
C HIS A 50 -19.65 -16.88 -2.63
N PHE A 51 -19.57 -16.53 -3.91
CA PHE A 51 -19.19 -15.19 -4.37
C PHE A 51 -20.18 -14.70 -5.43
N ALA A 52 -20.99 -13.71 -5.08
CA ALA A 52 -22.04 -13.22 -5.97
C ALA A 52 -21.46 -12.50 -7.21
N SER A 53 -20.25 -11.95 -7.10
CA SER A 53 -19.58 -11.20 -8.16
C SER A 53 -18.07 -11.37 -8.17
N LYS A 54 -17.42 -10.90 -9.25
CA LYS A 54 -15.95 -10.82 -9.36
C LYS A 54 -15.38 -9.89 -8.28
N GLU A 55 -16.09 -8.80 -8.00
CA GLU A 55 -15.70 -7.84 -6.98
C GLU A 55 -15.75 -8.46 -5.57
N ASP A 56 -16.81 -9.20 -5.23
CA ASP A 56 -16.90 -9.88 -3.93
C ASP A 56 -15.78 -10.92 -3.75
N LEU A 57 -15.43 -11.62 -4.82
CA LEU A 57 -14.32 -12.57 -4.82
C LEU A 57 -12.96 -11.85 -4.68
N PHE A 58 -12.78 -10.73 -5.35
CA PHE A 58 -11.57 -9.92 -5.24
C PHE A 58 -11.37 -9.39 -3.83
N ASP A 59 -12.40 -8.84 -3.20
CA ASP A 59 -12.34 -8.38 -1.81
C ASP A 59 -11.94 -9.53 -0.87
N ALA A 60 -12.48 -10.73 -1.09
CA ALA A 60 -12.11 -11.91 -0.30
C ALA A 60 -10.66 -12.35 -0.52
N VAL A 61 -10.15 -12.25 -1.77
CA VAL A 61 -8.73 -12.50 -2.08
C VAL A 61 -7.83 -11.50 -1.38
N VAL A 62 -8.11 -10.20 -1.48
CA VAL A 62 -7.29 -9.15 -0.84
C VAL A 62 -7.29 -9.31 0.67
N ASN A 63 -8.45 -9.55 1.29
CA ASN A 63 -8.55 -9.79 2.73
C ASN A 63 -7.75 -11.04 3.16
N ARG A 64 -7.77 -12.12 2.36
CA ARG A 64 -6.97 -13.31 2.63
C ARG A 64 -5.47 -13.03 2.54
N ILE A 65 -5.03 -12.30 1.52
CA ILE A 65 -3.63 -11.91 1.35
C ILE A 65 -3.16 -11.09 2.55
N PHE A 66 -3.92 -10.07 2.96
CA PHE A 66 -3.59 -9.25 4.12
C PHE A 66 -3.56 -10.05 5.42
N ALA A 67 -4.48 -10.99 5.61
CA ALA A 67 -4.45 -11.88 6.77
C ALA A 67 -3.22 -12.81 6.80
N GLN A 68 -2.66 -13.17 5.64
CA GLN A 68 -1.46 -13.99 5.55
C GLN A 68 -0.19 -13.19 5.87
N VAL A 69 -0.08 -11.95 5.37
CA VAL A 69 1.13 -11.12 5.55
C VAL A 69 1.10 -10.28 6.83
N SER A 70 -0.06 -10.08 7.45
CA SER A 70 -0.22 -9.31 8.69
C SER A 70 -1.28 -9.94 9.61
N PRO A 71 -1.04 -11.16 10.12
CA PRO A 71 -2.05 -11.91 10.86
C PRO A 71 -2.47 -11.22 12.16
N GLN A 72 -1.56 -10.55 12.86
CA GLN A 72 -1.88 -9.80 14.09
C GLN A 72 -2.84 -8.64 13.81
N LYS A 73 -2.58 -7.87 12.74
CA LYS A 73 -3.46 -6.78 12.29
C LYS A 73 -4.83 -7.31 11.90
N ALA A 74 -4.88 -8.41 11.12
CA ALA A 74 -6.14 -9.01 10.71
C ALA A 74 -6.97 -9.50 11.91
N ALA A 75 -6.35 -10.14 12.90
CA ALA A 75 -7.02 -10.57 14.13
C ALA A 75 -7.61 -9.38 14.90
N ARG A 76 -6.86 -8.27 15.03
CA ARG A 76 -7.34 -7.05 15.68
C ARG A 76 -8.52 -6.41 14.96
N TRP A 77 -8.48 -6.36 13.63
CA TRP A 77 -9.58 -5.82 12.82
C TRP A 77 -10.86 -6.66 12.97
N GLN A 78 -10.74 -7.99 13.06
CA GLN A 78 -11.86 -8.88 13.34
C GLN A 78 -12.43 -8.63 14.75
N GLU A 79 -11.57 -8.53 15.76
CA GLU A 79 -11.98 -8.23 17.14
C GLU A 79 -12.76 -6.90 17.22
N GLN A 80 -12.22 -5.84 16.62
CA GLN A 80 -12.88 -4.53 16.54
C GLN A 80 -14.24 -4.60 15.85
N THR A 81 -14.35 -5.36 14.76
CA THR A 81 -15.61 -5.58 14.06
C THR A 81 -16.65 -6.25 14.98
N GLU A 82 -16.26 -7.28 15.71
CA GLU A 82 -17.14 -7.97 16.66
C GLU A 82 -17.52 -7.07 17.85
N LEU A 83 -16.61 -6.22 18.33
CA LEU A 83 -16.89 -5.21 19.36
C LEU A 83 -17.94 -4.22 18.87
N SER A 84 -17.80 -3.68 17.66
CA SER A 84 -18.78 -2.76 17.08
C SER A 84 -20.16 -3.38 16.88
N ALA A 85 -20.20 -4.71 16.66
CA ALA A 85 -21.43 -5.46 16.52
C ALA A 85 -22.05 -5.87 17.88
N GLY A 86 -21.46 -5.49 19.01
CA GLY A 86 -21.91 -5.87 20.35
C GLY A 86 -21.73 -7.36 20.69
N ARG A 87 -20.89 -8.07 19.92
CA ARG A 87 -20.67 -9.52 20.03
C ARG A 87 -19.28 -9.87 20.58
N GLY A 88 -18.35 -8.93 20.55
CA GLY A 88 -16.98 -9.11 21.04
C GLY A 88 -16.77 -8.68 22.51
N LYS A 89 -15.71 -9.22 23.12
CA LYS A 89 -15.08 -8.67 24.33
C LYS A 89 -13.63 -8.33 23.98
N ARG A 90 -13.08 -7.25 24.55
CA ARG A 90 -11.66 -6.92 24.35
C ARG A 90 -10.81 -8.09 24.84
N ALA A 91 -10.02 -8.68 23.95
CA ALA A 91 -9.08 -9.75 24.24
C ALA A 91 -7.92 -9.24 25.10
N THR A 92 -7.54 -7.97 24.93
CA THR A 92 -6.53 -7.28 25.73
C THR A 92 -7.18 -6.15 26.53
N SER A 93 -7.27 -6.33 27.85
CA SER A 93 -7.68 -5.29 28.80
C SER A 93 -6.69 -5.29 29.96
N GLY A 94 -6.06 -4.15 30.25
CA GLY A 94 -5.02 -4.03 31.28
C GLY A 94 -3.93 -3.04 30.88
N GLU A 95 -2.91 -2.90 31.72
CA GLU A 95 -1.78 -1.97 31.52
C GLU A 95 -0.98 -2.25 30.24
N ASP A 96 -0.97 -3.49 29.75
CA ASP A 96 -0.20 -3.91 28.57
C ASP A 96 -0.96 -3.78 27.23
N ALA A 97 -2.23 -3.34 27.25
CA ALA A 97 -3.02 -3.24 26.01
C ALA A 97 -2.65 -1.97 25.23
N PRO A 98 -2.36 -2.05 23.92
CA PRO A 98 -1.83 -0.90 23.17
C PRO A 98 -2.86 0.23 23.12
N ASN A 99 -2.45 1.46 23.42
CA ASN A 99 -3.33 2.62 23.40
C ASN A 99 -3.82 2.96 21.97
N GLY A 100 -4.78 3.88 21.84
CA GLY A 100 -5.37 4.24 20.56
C GLY A 100 -4.33 4.74 19.54
N LEU A 101 -3.38 5.57 19.97
CA LEU A 101 -2.32 6.08 19.09
C LEU A 101 -1.36 4.97 18.66
N GLU A 102 -1.00 4.03 19.53
CA GLU A 102 -0.13 2.88 19.19
C GLU A 102 -0.78 2.00 18.12
N ILE A 103 -2.07 1.73 18.24
CA ILE A 103 -2.83 0.98 17.21
C ILE A 103 -2.82 1.75 15.88
N LEU A 104 -3.09 3.06 15.92
CA LEU A 104 -3.07 3.89 14.72
C LEU A 104 -1.66 3.98 14.10
N GLN A 105 -0.62 4.02 14.92
CA GLN A 105 0.77 4.06 14.46
C GLN A 105 1.18 2.78 13.75
N GLU A 106 0.73 1.62 14.24
CA GLU A 106 0.97 0.31 13.59
C GLU A 106 0.34 0.23 12.20
N GLU A 107 -0.80 0.87 11.97
CA GLU A 107 -1.43 0.96 10.64
C GLU A 107 -0.54 1.69 9.60
N HIS A 108 0.46 2.42 10.06
CA HIS A 108 1.39 3.22 9.26
C HIS A 108 2.83 2.70 9.35
N ASP A 109 3.06 1.62 10.08
CA ASP A 109 4.39 1.07 10.27
C ASP A 109 4.87 0.40 8.96
N PRO A 110 6.05 0.75 8.42
CA PRO A 110 6.57 0.17 7.19
C PRO A 110 6.72 -1.37 7.24
N THR A 111 6.94 -1.93 8.42
CA THR A 111 7.05 -3.39 8.60
C THR A 111 5.71 -4.11 8.44
N ILE A 112 4.60 -3.40 8.58
CA ILE A 112 3.24 -3.90 8.36
C ILE A 112 2.75 -3.51 6.96
N VAL A 113 2.87 -2.24 6.58
CA VAL A 113 2.39 -1.70 5.31
C VAL A 113 3.20 -2.24 4.13
N GLY A 114 4.51 -2.40 4.28
CA GLY A 114 5.41 -2.87 3.22
C GLY A 114 5.02 -4.24 2.67
N PRO A 115 4.91 -5.28 3.51
CA PRO A 115 4.44 -6.60 3.07
C PRO A 115 3.04 -6.58 2.46
N GLN A 116 2.12 -5.76 2.97
CA GLN A 116 0.77 -5.61 2.41
C GLN A 116 0.82 -5.04 0.99
N LEU A 117 1.53 -3.93 0.79
CA LEU A 117 1.71 -3.30 -0.53
C LEU A 117 2.40 -4.26 -1.51
N ALA A 118 3.49 -4.90 -1.11
CA ALA A 118 4.21 -5.83 -1.97
C ALA A 118 3.36 -7.03 -2.40
N ALA A 119 2.46 -7.51 -1.53
CA ALA A 119 1.60 -8.65 -1.83
C ALA A 119 0.48 -8.33 -2.82
N ILE A 120 -0.03 -7.08 -2.81
CA ILE A 120 -1.08 -6.63 -3.72
C ILE A 120 -0.55 -5.94 -4.99
N GLU A 121 0.70 -5.46 -4.98
CA GLU A 121 1.33 -4.76 -6.10
C GLU A 121 1.16 -5.49 -7.45
N PRO A 122 1.40 -6.82 -7.57
CA PRO A 122 1.26 -7.50 -8.86
C PRO A 122 -0.16 -7.44 -9.42
N ILE A 123 -1.16 -7.47 -8.54
CA ILE A 123 -2.57 -7.43 -8.91
C ILE A 123 -2.98 -6.02 -9.35
N MET A 124 -2.47 -5.00 -8.65
CA MET A 124 -2.85 -3.59 -8.87
C MET A 124 -2.07 -2.91 -9.98
N ARG A 125 -0.89 -3.41 -10.35
CA ARG A 125 -0.04 -2.83 -11.41
C ARG A 125 -0.78 -2.68 -12.74
N SER A 126 -1.70 -3.59 -13.06
CA SER A 126 -2.50 -3.55 -14.29
C SER A 126 -3.92 -3.01 -14.10
N PHE A 127 -4.28 -2.62 -12.87
CA PHE A 127 -5.62 -2.12 -12.57
C PHE A 127 -5.84 -0.73 -13.19
N ASN A 128 -6.87 -0.60 -14.03
CA ASN A 128 -7.28 0.69 -14.55
C ASN A 128 -8.55 1.20 -13.83
N PRO A 129 -8.46 2.24 -12.98
CA PRO A 129 -9.60 2.76 -12.23
C PRO A 129 -10.69 3.35 -13.13
N GLU A 130 -10.35 3.93 -14.28
CA GLU A 130 -11.32 4.51 -15.22
C GLU A 130 -12.18 3.43 -15.90
N LYS A 131 -11.60 2.24 -16.13
CA LYS A 131 -12.33 1.09 -16.67
C LYS A 131 -13.15 0.36 -15.61
N ASN A 132 -12.85 0.57 -14.32
CA ASN A 132 -13.46 -0.16 -13.21
C ASN A 132 -14.02 0.76 -12.10
N PRO A 133 -14.89 1.73 -12.43
CA PRO A 133 -15.45 2.65 -11.45
C PRO A 133 -16.28 1.93 -10.37
N LYS A 134 -16.86 0.76 -10.70
CA LYS A 134 -17.58 -0.08 -9.74
C LYS A 134 -16.66 -0.56 -8.62
N LEU A 135 -15.45 -1.00 -8.93
CA LEU A 135 -14.49 -1.47 -7.91
C LEU A 135 -14.07 -0.30 -7.01
N ILE A 136 -13.83 0.89 -7.59
CA ILE A 136 -13.55 2.11 -6.81
C ILE A 136 -14.71 2.44 -5.86
N GLY A 137 -15.95 2.38 -6.35
CA GLY A 137 -17.14 2.60 -5.52
C GLY A 137 -17.29 1.58 -4.39
N LEU A 138 -16.99 0.30 -4.65
CA LEU A 138 -17.01 -0.74 -3.61
C LEU A 138 -15.89 -0.56 -2.59
N GLN A 139 -14.68 -0.19 -3.03
CA GLN A 139 -13.57 0.14 -2.14
C GLN A 139 -13.92 1.33 -1.24
N PHE A 140 -14.50 2.40 -1.80
CA PHE A 140 -15.02 3.51 -1.01
C PHE A 140 -16.02 3.03 0.06
N LEU A 141 -17.04 2.25 -0.33
CA LEU A 141 -18.05 1.75 0.61
C LEU A 141 -17.45 0.82 1.67
N GLY A 142 -16.46 0.00 1.30
CA GLY A 142 -15.70 -0.86 2.20
C GLY A 142 -14.92 -0.06 3.23
N LEU A 143 -14.18 0.96 2.78
CA LEU A 143 -13.44 1.87 3.65
C LEU A 143 -14.37 2.62 4.61
N MET A 144 -15.53 3.10 4.14
CA MET A 144 -16.52 3.76 5.00
C MET A 144 -17.12 2.80 6.04
N ARG A 145 -17.31 1.53 5.68
CA ARG A 145 -17.75 0.49 6.64
C ARG A 145 -16.67 0.26 7.70
N SER A 146 -15.43 0.01 7.29
CA SER A 146 -14.28 -0.18 8.18
C SER A 146 -14.02 1.04 9.06
N ALA A 147 -14.21 2.25 8.54
CA ALA A 147 -14.13 3.47 9.31
C ALA A 147 -15.11 3.45 10.49
N ARG A 148 -16.35 3.05 10.25
CA ARG A 148 -17.42 3.03 11.26
C ARG A 148 -17.30 1.87 12.24
N THR A 149 -16.87 0.69 11.78
CA THR A 149 -16.84 -0.52 12.60
C THR A 149 -15.51 -0.73 13.33
N VAL A 150 -14.39 -0.36 12.71
CA VAL A 150 -13.05 -0.61 13.27
C VAL A 150 -12.38 0.70 13.64
N MET A 151 -12.11 1.57 12.67
CA MET A 151 -11.21 2.69 12.90
C MET A 151 -11.79 3.74 13.88
N SER A 152 -13.11 3.93 13.91
CA SER A 152 -13.78 4.79 14.90
C SER A 152 -13.51 4.33 16.33
N GLY A 153 -13.41 3.01 16.56
CA GLY A 153 -13.06 2.45 17.87
C GLY A 153 -11.62 2.74 18.28
N VAL A 154 -10.69 2.75 17.32
CA VAL A 154 -9.29 3.17 17.54
C VAL A 154 -9.21 4.63 17.96
N PHE A 155 -9.91 5.52 17.23
CA PHE A 155 -9.95 6.95 17.55
C PHE A 155 -10.65 7.24 18.87
N ALA A 156 -11.79 6.61 19.14
CA ALA A 156 -12.49 6.74 20.42
C ALA A 156 -11.61 6.27 21.59
N ARG A 157 -10.91 5.14 21.42
CA ARG A 157 -9.95 4.65 22.42
C ARG A 157 -8.84 5.67 22.69
N GLY A 158 -8.26 6.26 21.65
CA GLY A 158 -7.18 7.25 21.84
C GLY A 158 -7.64 8.52 22.55
N ASP A 159 -8.88 8.93 22.35
CA ASP A 159 -9.48 10.04 23.09
C ASP A 159 -9.76 9.64 24.56
N GLU A 160 -10.28 8.43 24.79
CA GLU A 160 -10.53 7.87 26.13
C GLU A 160 -9.25 7.69 26.96
N ASP A 161 -8.17 7.21 26.35
CA ASP A 161 -6.88 6.96 27.02
C ASP A 161 -5.93 8.16 27.01
N GLY A 162 -6.33 9.26 26.36
CA GLY A 162 -5.58 10.52 26.29
C GLY A 162 -4.38 10.51 25.34
N SER A 163 -4.12 9.42 24.61
CA SER A 163 -3.06 9.35 23.60
C SER A 163 -3.36 10.19 22.35
N MET A 164 -4.64 10.52 22.12
CA MET A 164 -5.13 11.37 21.04
C MET A 164 -6.13 12.41 21.57
N GLN A 165 -6.37 13.46 20.79
CA GLN A 165 -7.28 14.56 21.12
C GLN A 165 -8.26 14.81 19.97
N VAL A 166 -9.12 13.83 19.69
CA VAL A 166 -9.92 13.77 18.47
C VAL A 166 -11.38 14.10 18.76
N LYS A 167 -11.80 15.32 18.39
CA LYS A 167 -13.17 15.82 18.69
C LYS A 167 -14.30 15.04 18.02
N HIS A 168 -14.04 14.49 16.84
CA HIS A 168 -15.05 13.81 16.00
C HIS A 168 -14.52 12.45 15.52
N PRO A 169 -14.39 11.44 16.43
CA PRO A 169 -13.69 10.19 16.13
C PRO A 169 -14.18 9.47 14.87
N GLN A 170 -15.49 9.43 14.64
CA GLN A 170 -16.05 8.77 13.48
C GLN A 170 -15.70 9.49 12.16
N GLN A 171 -15.85 10.82 12.12
CA GLN A 171 -15.56 11.59 10.91
C GLN A 171 -14.05 11.61 10.61
N VAL A 172 -13.22 11.64 11.65
CA VAL A 172 -11.76 11.49 11.50
C VAL A 172 -11.41 10.10 11.00
N ALA A 173 -12.09 9.04 11.46
CA ALA A 173 -11.91 7.68 10.94
C ALA A 173 -12.24 7.57 9.45
N GLU A 174 -13.36 8.17 9.02
CA GLU A 174 -13.77 8.19 7.61
C GLU A 174 -12.73 8.93 6.75
N LEU A 175 -12.28 10.11 7.18
CA LEU A 175 -11.23 10.88 6.48
C LEU A 175 -9.90 10.13 6.44
N GLN A 176 -9.47 9.56 7.57
CA GLN A 176 -8.21 8.83 7.67
C GLN A 176 -8.21 7.63 6.72
N MET A 177 -9.29 6.84 6.71
CA MET A 177 -9.39 5.66 5.84
C MET A 177 -9.31 6.03 4.36
N LEU A 178 -9.97 7.11 3.94
CA LEU A 178 -9.93 7.59 2.56
C LEU A 178 -8.55 8.14 2.20
N LEU A 179 -7.98 9.02 3.05
CA LEU A 179 -6.69 9.62 2.77
C LEU A 179 -5.56 8.58 2.75
N ALA A 180 -5.57 7.61 3.67
CA ALA A 180 -4.56 6.57 3.70
C ALA A 180 -4.65 5.64 2.47
N ASN A 181 -5.84 5.12 2.17
CA ASN A 181 -6.00 4.02 1.21
C ASN A 181 -6.30 4.47 -0.23
N MET A 182 -6.96 5.61 -0.43
CA MET A 182 -7.35 6.09 -1.77
C MET A 182 -6.46 7.20 -2.31
N TRP A 183 -5.68 7.88 -1.45
CA TRP A 183 -4.90 9.05 -1.86
C TRP A 183 -3.39 8.93 -1.58
N MET A 184 -3.01 8.57 -0.35
CA MET A 184 -1.61 8.45 0.07
C MET A 184 -0.95 7.23 -0.56
N TYR A 185 -1.57 6.05 -0.45
CA TYR A 185 -1.06 4.86 -1.10
C TYR A 185 -1.24 4.93 -2.63
N PRO A 186 -0.20 4.64 -3.43
CA PRO A 186 -0.21 4.79 -4.88
C PRO A 186 -0.92 3.62 -5.58
N LEU A 187 -2.07 3.18 -5.06
CA LEU A 187 -2.83 2.05 -5.60
C LEU A 187 -3.62 2.40 -6.87
N PHE A 188 -4.10 3.65 -6.96
CA PHE A 188 -4.96 4.09 -8.07
C PHE A 188 -4.33 5.20 -8.91
N THR A 189 -3.30 5.87 -8.39
CA THR A 189 -2.59 6.95 -9.08
C THR A 189 -1.09 6.77 -8.89
N SER A 190 -0.34 6.82 -9.98
CA SER A 190 1.12 6.89 -9.93
C SER A 190 1.60 8.31 -9.62
N GLY A 191 2.84 8.43 -9.20
CA GLY A 191 3.52 9.70 -8.94
C GLY A 191 5.03 9.54 -9.04
N SER A 192 5.78 10.64 -8.95
CA SER A 192 7.22 10.57 -8.69
C SER A 192 7.48 10.22 -7.23
N SER A 193 8.67 9.71 -6.93
CA SER A 193 9.11 9.41 -5.56
C SER A 193 8.98 10.65 -4.66
N GLN A 194 9.29 11.84 -5.20
CA GLN A 194 9.13 13.12 -4.51
C GLN A 194 7.67 13.46 -4.23
N GLU A 195 6.77 13.29 -5.21
CA GLU A 195 5.35 13.57 -5.03
C GLU A 195 4.73 12.64 -3.98
N LEU A 196 5.06 11.34 -4.06
CA LEU A 196 4.58 10.34 -3.11
C LEU A 196 5.07 10.63 -1.68
N ARG A 197 6.33 11.07 -1.52
CA ARG A 197 6.85 11.52 -0.23
C ARG A 197 6.06 12.71 0.32
N ALA A 198 5.79 13.70 -0.52
CA ALA A 198 5.01 14.88 -0.14
C ALA A 198 3.57 14.52 0.28
N ARG A 199 2.94 13.51 -0.34
CA ARG A 199 1.62 13.02 0.10
C ARG A 199 1.65 12.48 1.52
N VAL A 200 2.69 11.72 1.90
CA VAL A 200 2.86 11.21 3.27
C VAL A 200 3.04 12.37 4.25
N GLU A 201 3.88 13.36 3.93
CA GLU A 201 4.09 14.55 4.78
C GLU A 201 2.79 15.33 5.02
N VAL A 202 2.00 15.55 3.96
CA VAL A 202 0.69 16.22 4.05
C VAL A 202 -0.30 15.40 4.85
N TYR A 203 -0.35 14.08 4.63
CA TYR A 203 -1.19 13.17 5.39
C TYR A 203 -0.88 13.25 6.89
N LEU A 204 0.39 13.11 7.29
CA LEU A 204 0.80 13.16 8.71
C LEU A 204 0.53 14.53 9.33
N THR A 205 0.70 15.62 8.56
CA THR A 205 0.34 16.97 8.98
C THR A 205 -1.16 17.08 9.26
N ALA A 206 -2.00 16.55 8.38
CA ALA A 206 -3.45 16.53 8.56
C ALA A 206 -3.85 15.69 9.79
N MET A 207 -3.27 14.50 9.97
CA MET A 207 -3.54 13.63 11.12
C MET A 207 -3.18 14.32 12.44
N LYS A 208 -2.01 14.98 12.51
CA LYS A 208 -1.60 15.79 13.66
C LYS A 208 -2.58 16.92 13.95
N ALA A 209 -3.02 17.64 12.92
CA ALA A 209 -4.00 18.73 13.06
C ALA A 209 -5.39 18.23 13.52
N LEU A 210 -5.74 17.00 13.18
CA LEU A 210 -6.97 16.32 13.62
C LEU A 210 -6.87 15.74 15.04
N GLY A 211 -5.73 15.89 15.72
CA GLY A 211 -5.51 15.42 17.09
C GLY A 211 -5.00 13.99 17.19
N ALA A 212 -4.53 13.41 16.09
CA ALA A 212 -4.00 12.06 16.02
C ALA A 212 -2.56 12.09 15.48
N PRO A 213 -1.56 12.37 16.33
CA PRO A 213 -0.19 12.67 15.91
C PRO A 213 0.59 11.41 15.52
N VAL A 214 0.30 10.86 14.34
CA VAL A 214 1.06 9.75 13.75
C VAL A 214 2.45 10.26 13.35
N GLU A 215 3.49 9.49 13.69
CA GLU A 215 4.88 9.78 13.37
C GLU A 215 5.31 9.05 12.09
N ASP A 216 6.20 9.68 11.31
CA ASP A 216 6.86 9.01 10.20
C ASP A 216 7.96 8.08 10.73
N ARG A 217 7.74 6.76 10.63
CA ARG A 217 8.71 5.72 11.00
C ARG A 217 9.38 5.08 9.77
N GLY A 218 9.53 5.85 8.69
CA GLY A 218 10.02 5.38 7.39
C GLY A 218 8.90 5.08 6.40
N LEU A 219 7.67 5.52 6.68
CA LEU A 219 6.55 5.37 5.76
C LEU A 219 6.79 6.19 4.50
N ALA A 220 7.33 7.41 4.63
CA ALA A 220 7.60 8.27 3.47
C ALA A 220 8.60 7.64 2.49
N ASP A 221 9.64 6.96 2.99
CA ASP A 221 10.60 6.21 2.18
C ASP A 221 9.96 5.00 1.52
N LEU A 222 9.17 4.23 2.27
CA LEU A 222 8.44 3.08 1.73
C LEU A 222 7.50 3.49 0.60
N ILE A 223 6.69 4.55 0.78
CA ILE A 223 5.75 4.97 -0.26
C ILE A 223 6.50 5.57 -1.46
N ALA A 224 7.57 6.32 -1.22
CA ALA A 224 8.39 6.87 -2.30
C ALA A 224 9.05 5.77 -3.17
N SER A 225 9.34 4.58 -2.64
CA SER A 225 9.92 3.48 -3.43
C SER A 225 8.97 2.94 -4.52
N TYR A 226 7.68 3.25 -4.45
CA TYR A 226 6.70 2.94 -5.50
C TYR A 226 6.57 4.05 -6.56
N GLY A 227 7.43 5.08 -6.48
CA GLY A 227 7.50 6.16 -7.46
C GLY A 227 7.90 5.66 -8.85
N SER A 228 7.33 6.27 -9.87
CA SER A 228 7.61 5.93 -11.29
C SER A 228 9.08 6.13 -11.71
N ASP A 229 9.85 6.87 -10.92
CA ASP A 229 11.27 7.19 -11.09
C ASP A 229 12.20 6.43 -10.12
N ALA A 230 11.66 5.62 -9.18
CA ALA A 230 12.41 4.97 -8.12
C ALA A 230 13.52 4.03 -8.65
N GLY A 231 13.33 3.43 -9.84
CA GLY A 231 14.36 2.62 -10.52
C GLY A 231 15.30 3.38 -11.47
N ARG A 232 15.06 4.69 -11.73
CA ARG A 232 15.92 5.51 -12.60
C ARG A 232 17.00 6.24 -11.83
N ALA A 233 16.75 6.57 -10.56
CA ALA A 233 17.71 7.26 -9.70
C ALA A 233 19.01 6.46 -9.51
N GLU A 234 18.94 5.13 -9.44
CA GLU A 234 20.11 4.24 -9.36
C GLU A 234 20.93 4.18 -10.66
N GLN A 235 20.32 4.46 -11.82
CA GLN A 235 21.00 4.42 -13.13
C GLN A 235 21.59 5.78 -13.54
N THR A 236 21.13 6.88 -12.95
CA THR A 236 21.63 8.24 -13.22
C THR A 236 22.79 8.67 -12.32
N ALA A 237 23.19 7.84 -11.36
CA ALA A 237 24.46 8.04 -10.68
C ALA A 237 25.60 7.72 -11.66
N GLU A 238 25.99 8.71 -12.48
CA GLU A 238 27.26 8.65 -13.20
C GLU A 238 28.35 8.26 -12.19
N PRO A 239 29.15 7.21 -12.45
CA PRO A 239 30.24 6.86 -11.56
C PRO A 239 31.13 8.10 -11.43
N GLN A 240 31.33 8.57 -10.19
CA GLN A 240 32.27 9.66 -9.96
C GLN A 240 33.61 9.27 -10.61
N PRO A 241 34.18 10.11 -11.48
CA PRO A 241 35.44 9.77 -12.13
C PRO A 241 36.47 9.51 -11.05
N SER A 242 37.12 8.35 -11.11
CA SER A 242 38.16 7.94 -10.18
C SER A 242 39.23 9.04 -10.05
N GLU A 243 39.91 9.12 -8.90
CA GLU A 243 41.00 10.08 -8.71
C GLU A 243 42.08 9.99 -9.81
N GLU A 244 42.26 8.80 -10.40
CA GLU A 244 43.13 8.60 -11.56
C GLU A 244 42.63 9.32 -12.83
N ASP A 245 41.32 9.29 -13.11
CA ASP A 245 40.74 9.98 -14.27
C ASP A 245 40.80 11.50 -14.10
N GLN A 246 40.60 12.00 -12.88
CA GLN A 246 40.77 13.42 -12.58
C GLN A 246 42.25 13.86 -12.71
N SER A 247 43.18 13.01 -12.30
CA SER A 247 44.63 13.25 -12.42
C SER A 247 45.10 13.27 -13.88
N ARG A 248 44.60 12.34 -14.71
CA ARG A 248 44.88 12.30 -16.16
C ARG A 248 44.32 13.52 -16.90
N LYS A 249 43.14 14.00 -16.51
CA LYS A 249 42.53 15.21 -17.09
C LYS A 249 43.34 16.47 -16.75
N ARG A 250 43.84 16.59 -15.51
CA ARG A 250 44.76 17.68 -15.08
C ARG A 250 46.11 17.64 -15.81
N GLN A 251 46.69 16.46 -16.02
CA GLN A 251 47.94 16.32 -16.78
C GLN A 251 47.78 16.62 -18.27
N ARG A 252 46.63 16.32 -18.88
CA ARG A 252 46.35 16.68 -20.29
C ARG A 252 46.22 18.19 -20.48
N GLN A 253 45.58 18.89 -19.54
CA GLN A 253 45.43 20.35 -19.60
C GLN A 253 46.74 21.11 -19.39
N SER A 254 47.68 20.58 -18.59
CA SER A 254 48.99 21.23 -18.40
C SER A 254 49.91 21.10 -19.63
N ARG A 255 49.69 20.11 -20.50
CA ARG A 255 50.51 19.90 -21.71
C ARG A 255 50.09 20.76 -22.91
N GLN A 256 48.87 21.26 -22.95
CA GLN A 256 48.38 22.10 -24.08
C GLN A 256 48.65 23.61 -23.89
N GLY A 257 49.22 24.04 -22.77
CA GLY A 257 49.40 25.46 -22.40
C GLY A 257 50.79 26.06 -22.60
N LYS A 258 51.64 25.59 -23.53
CA LYS A 258 52.94 26.24 -23.83
C LYS A 258 52.97 26.85 -25.24
N PRO A 259 52.81 28.19 -25.40
CA PRO A 259 52.95 28.85 -26.69
C PRO A 259 54.44 29.02 -27.08
N THR A 260 54.82 28.46 -28.22
CA THR A 260 56.10 28.66 -28.90
C THR A 260 56.19 30.09 -29.47
N LYS A 261 56.89 30.99 -28.78
CA LYS A 261 57.23 32.32 -29.32
C LYS A 261 58.26 32.18 -30.45
N ARG A 262 57.85 32.43 -31.70
CA ARG A 262 58.78 32.69 -32.82
C ARG A 262 59.34 34.13 -32.71
N PRO A 263 60.64 34.37 -32.97
CA PRO A 263 61.21 35.71 -32.94
C PRO A 263 60.89 36.51 -34.22
N LYS A 264 60.54 37.79 -34.05
CA LYS A 264 60.31 38.76 -35.14
C LYS A 264 61.65 39.23 -35.71
N SER A 265 61.81 39.10 -37.04
CA SER A 265 62.88 39.72 -37.81
C SER A 265 62.71 41.23 -37.88
N GLN A 266 63.73 41.98 -37.46
CA GLN A 266 63.86 43.42 -37.71
C GLN A 266 64.29 43.66 -39.17
N ARG A 267 63.57 44.51 -39.90
CA ARG A 267 64.03 45.14 -41.14
C ARG A 267 64.93 46.33 -40.78
N ARG A 268 66.07 46.44 -41.48
CA ARG A 268 66.62 47.72 -41.92
C ARG A 268 66.43 47.79 -43.43
#